data_AF-A0A2V5YME8-F1
#
_entry.id   AF-A0A2V5YME8-F1
#
_cell.length_a   1.000
_cell.length_b   1.000
_cell.length_c   1.000
_cell.angle_alpha   90.00
_cell.angle_beta   90.00
_cell.angle_gamma   90.00
#
_symmetry.space_group_name_H-M   'P 1'
#
loop_
_entity.id
_entity.type
_entity.pdbx_description
1 polymer ?
#
loop_
_entity_poly.entity_id
_entity_poly.type
_entity_poly.pdbx_seq_one_letter_code
_entity_poly.pdbx_strand_id
1 'polypeptide(L)' 'MFAVIRHYHLNPKDGAEIDRRIREEFVPIVKSAKGFVRYYWLDTGDGEGASPGVFKDSWC' A
#
# COMPACT_ATOMS: atom_id res chain seq x y z
N MET A 1 -18.24 -1.76 -0.86
CA MET A 1 -16.90 -1.52 -0.28
C MET A 1 -16.09 -2.75 -0.61
N PHE A 2 -14.88 -2.56 -1.12
CA PHE A 2 -14.00 -3.65 -1.53
C PHE A 2 -12.59 -3.42 -0.99
N ALA A 3 -11.85 -4.52 -0.85
CA ALA A 3 -10.45 -4.48 -0.46
C ALA A 3 -9.60 -4.96 -1.64
N VAL A 4 -8.48 -4.26 -1.86
CA VAL A 4 -7.44 -4.66 -2.80
C VAL A 4 -6.21 -5.00 -1.98
N ILE A 5 -5.71 -6.21 -2.10
CA ILE A 5 -4.47 -6.65 -1.46
C ILE A 5 -3.44 -6.81 -2.55
N ARG A 6 -2.32 -6.10 -2.44
CA ARG A 6 -1.16 -6.27 -3.32
C ARG A 6 -0.04 -6.91 -2.53
N HIS A 7 0.56 -7.93 -3.11
CA HIS A 7 1.74 -8.60 -2.57
C HIS A 7 2.96 -8.20 -3.39
N TYR A 8 4.06 -7.90 -2.72
CA TYR A 8 5.31 -7.46 -3.31
C TYR A 8 6.46 -8.32 -2.80
N HIS A 9 7.24 -8.83 -3.74
CA HIS A 9 8.58 -9.31 -3.45
C HIS A 9 9.55 -8.12 -3.54
N LEU A 10 10.21 -7.86 -2.43
CA LEU A 10 11.16 -6.78 -2.23
C LEU A 10 12.54 -7.38 -1.95
N ASN A 11 13.58 -6.62 -2.26
CA ASN A 11 14.90 -6.97 -1.79
C ASN A 11 15.00 -6.60 -0.29
N PRO A 12 15.32 -7.54 0.61
CA PRO A 12 15.37 -7.27 2.06
C PRO A 12 16.32 -6.13 2.43
N LYS A 13 17.36 -5.89 1.62
CA LYS A 13 18.34 -4.82 1.84
C LYS A 13 17.76 -3.41 1.69
N ASP A 14 16.65 -3.28 0.96
CA ASP A 14 16.06 -1.99 0.59
C ASP A 14 14.85 -1.62 1.47
N GLY A 15 14.51 -2.43 2.48
CA GLY A 15 13.29 -2.29 3.27
C GLY A 15 13.07 -0.89 3.84
N ALA A 16 14.09 -0.28 4.44
CA ALA A 16 13.98 1.08 5.01
C ALA A 16 13.68 2.17 3.97
N GLU A 17 14.29 2.06 2.77
CA GLU A 17 14.04 3.01 1.68
C GLU A 17 12.65 2.79 1.07
N ILE A 18 12.22 1.53 0.95
CA ILE A 18 10.88 1.18 0.49
C ILE A 18 9.82 1.71 1.46
N ASP A 19 10.02 1.54 2.76
CA ASP A 19 9.12 2.06 3.80
C ASP A 19 8.99 3.59 3.72
N ARG A 20 10.12 4.28 3.51
CA ARG A 20 10.14 5.73 3.31
C ARG A 20 9.34 6.15 2.08
N ARG A 21 9.63 5.56 0.91
CA ARG A 21 8.93 5.87 -0.34
C ARG A 21 7.45 5.56 -0.26
N ILE A 22 7.06 4.48 0.42
CA ILE A 22 5.66 4.14 0.59
C ILE A 22 4.94 5.21 1.41
N ARG A 23 5.54 5.67 2.51
CA ARG A 23 4.94 6.70 3.36
C ARG A 23 4.91 8.08 2.70
N GLU A 24 6.01 8.48 2.07
CA GLU A 24 6.21 9.84 1.55
C GLU A 24 5.63 10.04 0.14
N GLU A 25 5.64 9.01 -0.70
CA GLU A 25 5.24 9.14 -2.11
C GLU A 25 3.97 8.34 -2.42
N PHE A 26 3.93 7.06 -2.06
CA PHE A 26 2.85 6.17 -2.49
C PHE A 26 1.53 6.39 -1.74
N VAL A 27 1.58 6.54 -0.41
CA VAL A 27 0.40 6.78 0.43
C VAL A 27 -0.36 8.04 0.00
N PRO A 28 0.28 9.19 -0.28
CA PRO A 28 -0.39 10.36 -0.85
C PRO A 28 -1.13 10.08 -2.16
N ILE A 29 -0.55 9.29 -3.06
CA ILE A 29 -1.18 8.89 -4.33
C ILE A 29 -2.42 8.03 -4.09
N VAL A 30 -2.33 7.04 -3.20
CA VAL A 30 -3.48 6.18 -2.88
C VAL A 30 -4.59 6.96 -2.17
N LYS A 31 -4.23 7.91 -1.32
CA LYS A 31 -5.19 8.79 -0.62
C LYS A 31 -5.98 9.68 -1.57
N SER A 32 -5.42 10.06 -2.72
CA SER A 32 -6.12 10.89 -3.71
C SER A 32 -7.05 10.08 -4.63
N ALA A 33 -7.00 8.74 -4.57
CA ALA A 33 -7.87 7.89 -5.37
C ALA A 33 -9.34 8.01 -4.95
N LYS A 34 -10.24 8.05 -5.94
CA LYS A 34 -11.69 8.09 -5.71
C LYS A 34 -12.12 6.88 -4.88
N GLY A 35 -12.91 7.14 -3.85
CA GLY A 35 -13.42 6.10 -2.96
C GLY A 35 -12.40 5.61 -1.93
N PHE A 36 -11.23 6.23 -1.79
CA PHE A 36 -10.27 5.88 -0.74
C PHE A 36 -10.91 5.91 0.67
N VAL A 37 -10.69 4.83 1.45
CA VAL A 37 -11.12 4.75 2.85
C VAL A 37 -9.92 4.58 3.76
N ARG A 38 -9.11 3.54 3.52
CA ARG A 38 -7.92 3.24 4.32
C ARG A 38 -6.85 2.54 3.47
N TYR A 39 -5.61 2.72 3.89
CA TYR A 39 -4.45 2.01 3.36
C TYR A 39 -3.62 1.49 4.51
N TYR A 40 -3.11 0.28 4.38
CA TYR A 40 -2.15 -0.32 5.27
C TYR A 40 -0.90 -0.73 4.49
N TRP A 41 0.23 -0.67 5.17
CA TRP A 41 1.49 -1.21 4.69
C TRP A 41 1.98 -2.21 5.72
N LEU A 42 2.29 -3.41 5.27
CA LEU A 42 2.81 -4.50 6.06
C LEU A 42 4.15 -4.89 5.43
N ASP A 43 5.23 -4.65 6.16
CA ASP A 43 6.54 -5.19 5.83
C ASP A 43 6.81 -6.37 6.77
N THR A 44 7.21 -7.50 6.19
CA THR A 44 7.57 -8.70 6.96
C THR A 44 9.04 -8.73 7.37
N GLY A 45 9.87 -7.84 6.82
CA GLY A 45 11.30 -7.77 7.08
C GLY A 45 12.14 -8.82 6.33
N ASP A 46 11.52 -9.85 5.75
CA ASP A 46 12.18 -10.90 4.97
C ASP A 46 12.10 -10.66 3.44
N GLY A 47 11.86 -9.41 3.03
CA GLY A 47 11.68 -9.06 1.62
C GLY A 47 10.28 -9.35 1.08
N GLU A 48 9.30 -9.59 1.95
CA GLU A 48 7.88 -9.66 1.56
C GLU A 48 7.16 -8.42 2.10
N GLY A 49 6.39 -7.75 1.23
CA GLY A 49 5.54 -6.63 1.60
C GLY A 49 4.10 -6.84 1.12
N ALA A 50 3.12 -6.43 1.93
CA ALA A 50 1.72 -6.43 1.53
C ALA A 50 1.09 -5.06 1.72
N SER A 51 0.31 -4.62 0.74
CA SER A 51 -0.50 -3.40 0.84
C SER A 51 -2.00 -3.66 0.71
N PRO A 52 -2.72 -3.76 1.84
CA PRO A 52 -4.17 -3.74 1.87
C PRO A 52 -4.70 -2.30 1.70
N GLY A 53 -5.51 -2.08 0.66
CA GLY A 53 -6.27 -0.86 0.46
C GLY A 53 -7.77 -1.11 0.51
N VAL A 54 -8.50 -0.30 1.27
CA VAL A 54 -9.96 -0.36 1.38
C VAL A 54 -10.56 0.82 0.64
N PHE A 55 -11.48 0.52 -0.27
CA PHE A 55 -12.15 1.50 -1.11
C PHE A 55 -13.67 1.33 -1.01
N LYS A 56 -14.38 2.45 -1.13
CA LYS A 56 -15.81 2.44 -1.42
C LYS A 56 -15.99 2.06 -2.88
N ASP A 57 -17.04 1.30 -3.17
CA ASP A 57 -17.51 1.14 -4.54
C ASP A 57 -17.83 2.53 -5.08
N SER A 58 -17.07 2.95 -6.09
CA SER A 58 -17.58 3.96 -7.00
C SER A 58 -18.64 3.27 -7.86
N TRP A 59 -19.92 3.53 -7.58
CA TRP A 59 -20.96 3.26 -8.57
C TRP A 59 -20.82 4.24 -9.73
N CYS A 60 -21.12 3.74 -10.94
CA CYS A 60 -21.30 4.41 -12.25
C CYS A 60 -20.97 5.91 -12.31
#